data_AF-A0A8T4CVS7-F1
#
_entry.id   AF-A0A8T4CVS7-F1
#
_cell.length_a   1.000
_cell.length_b   1.000
_cell.length_c   1.000
_cell.angle_alpha   90.00
_cell.angle_beta   90.00
_cell.angle_gamma   90.00
#
_symmetry.space_group_name_H-M   'P 1'
#
loop_
_entity.id
_entity.type
_entity.pdbx_description
1 polymer ?
#
loop_
_entity_poly.entity_id
_entity_poly.type
_entity_poly.pdbx_seq_one_letter_code
_entity_poly.pdbx_strand_id
1 'polypeptide(L)'
;MIEKLEAGTSDTVQTMIPWEDKAKDLLTTEMKRCKVGYKQLSRMLEAYGIEESAGQINRKVNRKRFSAAFLIACLSAMGVETIALTKR
;
A
#
# COMPACT_ATOMS: atom_id res chain seq x y z
N MET A 1 32.04 -30.20 -10.60
CA MET A 1 31.74 -29.64 -9.27
C MET A 1 30.94 -28.36 -9.51
N ILE A 2 29.61 -28.44 -9.43
CA ILE A 2 28.72 -27.29 -9.65
C ILE A 2 28.09 -26.99 -8.30
N GLU A 3 28.54 -25.93 -7.62
CA GLU A 3 27.84 -25.37 -6.45
C GLU A 3 27.60 -23.88 -6.65
N LYS A 4 26.39 -23.63 -7.14
CA LYS A 4 25.40 -22.64 -6.67
C LYS A 4 25.92 -21.21 -6.43
N LEU A 5 25.54 -20.37 -7.38
CA LEU A 5 25.49 -18.92 -7.29
C LEU A 5 24.32 -18.52 -6.36
N GLU A 6 24.61 -18.17 -5.10
CA GLU A 6 23.65 -17.49 -4.22
C GLU A 6 23.60 -16.00 -4.60
N ALA A 7 22.79 -15.68 -5.62
CA ALA A 7 22.44 -14.30 -5.93
C ALA A 7 21.55 -13.77 -4.80
N GLY A 8 22.19 -13.07 -3.85
CA GLY A 8 21.60 -12.59 -2.62
C GLY A 8 20.41 -11.65 -2.84
N THR A 9 19.30 -11.99 -2.20
CA THR A 9 18.04 -11.24 -2.05
C THR A 9 18.22 -9.80 -1.50
N SER A 10 19.43 -9.39 -1.10
CA SER A 10 19.72 -8.17 -0.35
C SER A 10 19.67 -6.88 -1.20
N ASP A 11 20.16 -6.89 -2.43
CA ASP A 11 20.27 -5.66 -3.26
C ASP A 11 18.93 -5.21 -3.86
N THR A 12 18.01 -6.16 -4.11
CA THR A 12 16.67 -5.84 -4.64
C THR A 12 15.80 -5.15 -3.59
N VAL A 13 15.92 -5.55 -2.32
CA VAL A 13 15.14 -4.96 -1.21
C VAL A 13 15.54 -3.50 -1.00
N GLN A 14 16.84 -3.19 -1.03
CA GLN A 14 17.33 -1.83 -0.84
C GLN A 14 16.85 -0.86 -1.94
N THR A 15 16.79 -1.34 -3.18
CA THR A 15 16.32 -0.55 -4.34
C THR A 15 14.82 -0.22 -4.25
N MET A 16 14.02 -1.07 -3.60
CA MET A 16 12.57 -0.89 -3.51
C MET A 16 12.10 0.00 -2.36
N ILE A 17 12.93 0.23 -1.33
CA ILE A 17 12.56 1.02 -0.14
C ILE A 17 11.95 2.40 -0.50
N PRO A 18 12.54 3.23 -1.39
CA PRO A 18 11.96 4.54 -1.73
C PRO A 18 10.58 4.43 -2.39
N TRP A 19 10.34 3.35 -3.14
CA TRP A 19 9.07 3.10 -3.82
C TRP A 19 8.01 2.57 -2.86
N GLU A 20 8.41 1.71 -1.92
CA GLU A 20 7.58 1.26 -0.80
C GLU A 20 7.13 2.46 0.05
N ASP A 21 8.04 3.40 0.35
CA ASP A 21 7.72 4.64 1.06
C ASP A 21 6.75 5.51 0.27
N LYS A 22 7.01 5.71 -1.01
CA LYS A 22 6.12 6.48 -1.89
C LYS A 22 4.72 5.87 -1.97
N ALA A 23 4.59 4.55 -2.06
CA ALA A 23 3.29 3.88 -2.08
C ALA A 23 2.50 4.09 -0.78
N LYS A 24 3.17 4.00 0.37
CA LYS A 24 2.58 4.31 1.68
C LYS A 24 2.14 5.77 1.76
N ASP A 25 3.00 6.70 1.33
CA ASP A 25 2.73 8.13 1.39
C ASP A 25 1.56 8.54 0.49
N LEU A 26 1.46 7.95 -0.72
CA LEU A 26 0.32 8.15 -1.61
C LEU A 26 -0.98 7.74 -0.92
N LEU A 27 -1.05 6.50 -0.42
CA LEU A 27 -2.25 6.00 0.25
C LEU A 27 -2.63 6.86 1.46
N THR A 28 -1.68 7.15 2.35
CA THR A 28 -1.96 7.92 3.57
C THR A 28 -2.28 9.38 3.31
N THR A 29 -1.75 9.98 2.23
CA THR A 29 -2.09 11.33 1.79
C THR A 29 -3.54 11.39 1.31
N GLU A 30 -3.96 10.43 0.48
CA GLU A 30 -5.35 10.37 0.02
C GLU A 30 -6.32 10.07 1.17
N MET A 31 -5.96 9.18 2.10
CA MET A 31 -6.73 8.99 3.34
C MET A 31 -6.93 10.29 4.11
N LYS A 32 -5.87 11.11 4.24
CA LYS A 32 -5.96 12.43 4.89
C LYS A 32 -6.85 13.40 4.10
N ARG A 33 -6.71 13.46 2.76
CA ARG A 33 -7.53 14.31 1.89
C ARG A 33 -9.01 13.97 1.95
N CYS A 34 -9.33 12.68 1.95
CA CYS A 34 -10.70 12.18 2.09
C CYS A 34 -11.21 12.19 3.54
N LYS A 35 -10.38 12.58 4.52
CA LYS A 35 -10.68 12.53 5.96
C LYS A 35 -11.09 11.12 6.44
N VAL A 36 -10.50 10.08 5.85
CA VAL A 36 -10.79 8.67 6.14
C VAL A 36 -9.70 8.08 7.05
N GLY A 37 -10.11 7.56 8.20
CA GLY A 37 -9.24 6.75 9.07
C GLY A 37 -9.34 5.25 8.77
N TYR A 38 -8.43 4.43 9.32
CA TYR A 38 -8.41 2.97 9.06
C TYR A 38 -9.71 2.24 9.41
N LYS A 39 -10.42 2.66 10.46
CA LYS A 39 -11.74 2.09 10.81
C LYS A 39 -12.80 2.37 9.75
N GLN A 40 -12.73 3.54 9.12
CA GLN A 40 -13.66 3.89 8.05
C GLN A 40 -13.27 3.20 6.75
N LEU A 41 -11.98 3.18 6.40
CA LEU A 41 -11.48 2.46 5.23
C LEU A 41 -11.84 0.98 5.27
N SER A 42 -11.70 0.33 6.44
CA SER A 42 -12.12 -1.05 6.69
C SER A 42 -13.59 -1.27 6.28
N ARG A 43 -14.52 -0.43 6.78
CA ARG A 43 -15.94 -0.49 6.41
C ARG A 43 -16.20 -0.19 4.93
N MET A 44 -15.43 0.71 4.31
CA MET A 44 -15.60 1.03 2.89
C MET A 44 -15.14 -0.13 2.00
N LEU A 45 -14.11 -0.87 2.40
CA LEU A 45 -13.60 -2.04 1.68
C LEU A 45 -14.58 -3.24 1.71
N GLU A 46 -15.44 -3.34 2.72
CA GLU A 46 -16.49 -4.36 2.78
C GLU A 46 -17.44 -4.28 1.57
N ALA A 47 -17.73 -3.07 1.06
CA ALA A 47 -18.54 -2.89 -0.15
C ALA A 47 -17.90 -3.47 -1.43
N TYR A 48 -16.60 -3.73 -1.38
CA TYR A 48 -15.81 -4.36 -2.45
C TYR A 48 -15.54 -5.85 -2.16
N GLY A 49 -16.16 -6.42 -1.12
CA GLY A 49 -15.93 -7.82 -0.69
C GLY A 49 -14.57 -8.04 -0.04
N ILE A 50 -13.92 -6.99 0.46
CA ILE A 50 -12.59 -7.07 1.10
C ILE A 50 -12.74 -6.91 2.61
N GLU A 51 -12.61 -8.04 3.32
CA GLU A 51 -12.69 -8.09 4.77
C GLU A 51 -11.31 -7.90 5.42
N GLU A 52 -10.97 -6.64 5.71
CA GLU A 52 -9.74 -6.29 6.42
C GLU A 52 -10.08 -5.41 7.63
N SER A 53 -9.70 -5.85 8.83
CA SER A 53 -9.84 -5.03 10.03
C SER A 53 -8.93 -3.80 9.98
N ALA A 54 -9.33 -2.72 10.64
CA ALA A 54 -8.50 -1.51 10.76
C ALA A 54 -7.05 -1.80 11.23
N GLY A 55 -6.86 -2.79 12.11
CA GLY A 55 -5.56 -3.22 12.59
C GLY A 55 -4.74 -4.00 11.56
N GLN A 56 -5.36 -4.78 10.68
CA GLN A 56 -4.67 -5.43 9.56
C GLN A 56 -4.23 -4.40 8.52
N ILE A 57 -5.12 -3.47 8.14
CA ILE A 57 -4.80 -2.37 7.22
C ILE A 57 -3.62 -1.57 7.76
N ASN A 58 -3.70 -1.12 9.02
CA ASN A 58 -2.63 -0.36 9.66
C ASN A 58 -1.28 -1.10 9.62
N ARG A 59 -1.27 -2.42 9.87
CA ARG A 59 -0.05 -3.23 9.81
C ARG A 59 0.51 -3.33 8.38
N LYS A 60 -0.34 -3.58 7.37
CA LYS A 60 0.06 -3.66 5.96
C LYS A 60 0.67 -2.35 5.48
N VAL A 61 -0.03 -1.25 5.74
CA VAL A 61 0.38 0.10 5.32
C VAL A 61 1.67 0.53 6.03
N ASN A 62 1.78 0.34 7.35
CA ASN A 62 3.00 0.76 8.06
C ASN A 62 4.22 -0.10 7.75
N ARG A 63 4.04 -1.40 7.45
CA ARG A 63 5.12 -2.26 6.98
C ARG A 63 5.44 -2.07 5.50
N LYS A 64 4.67 -1.24 4.78
CA LYS A 64 4.82 -0.98 3.34
C LYS A 64 4.72 -2.24 2.47
N ARG A 65 3.99 -3.25 2.98
CA ARG A 65 3.81 -4.55 2.32
C ARG A 65 2.33 -4.77 2.06
N PHE A 66 1.90 -4.30 0.89
CA PHE A 66 0.58 -4.52 0.32
C PHE A 66 0.70 -4.62 -1.20
N SER A 67 -0.22 -5.34 -1.83
CA SER A 67 -0.24 -5.48 -3.28
C SER A 67 -0.74 -4.19 -3.96
N ALA A 68 -0.42 -4.01 -5.23
CA ALA A 68 -1.00 -2.95 -6.04
C ALA A 68 -2.54 -3.04 -6.10
N ALA A 69 -3.09 -4.26 -6.16
CA ALA A 69 -4.54 -4.48 -6.11
C ALA A 69 -5.17 -3.93 -4.82
N PHE A 70 -4.52 -4.15 -3.66
CA PHE A 70 -5.00 -3.59 -2.39
C PHE A 70 -4.95 -2.07 -2.37
N LEU A 71 -3.90 -1.46 -2.94
CA LEU A 71 -3.81 -0.01 -3.08
C LEU A 71 -4.97 0.54 -3.92
N ILE A 72 -5.21 -0.05 -5.10
CA ILE A 72 -6.29 0.36 -6.00
C ILE A 72 -7.65 0.21 -5.33
N ALA A 73 -7.89 -0.89 -4.61
CA ALA A 73 -9.12 -1.10 -3.86
C ALA A 73 -9.33 -0.01 -2.79
N CYS A 74 -8.28 0.35 -2.05
CA CYS A 74 -8.35 1.43 -1.06
C CYS A 74 -8.69 2.78 -1.68
N LEU A 75 -8.04 3.12 -2.80
CA LEU A 75 -8.30 4.36 -3.55
C LEU A 75 -9.72 4.39 -4.10
N SER A 76 -10.18 3.30 -4.71
CA SER A 76 -11.53 3.15 -5.25
C SER A 76 -12.58 3.27 -4.15
N ALA A 77 -12.35 2.60 -3.01
CA ALA A 77 -13.24 2.68 -1.85
C ALA A 77 -13.37 4.11 -1.31
N MET A 78 -12.30 4.92 -1.39
CA MET A 78 -12.32 6.33 -1.01
C MET A 78 -12.84 7.28 -2.10
N GLY A 79 -13.19 6.77 -3.28
CA GLY A 79 -13.63 7.58 -4.43
C GLY A 79 -12.50 8.37 -5.10
N VAL A 80 -11.25 7.92 -4.97
CA VAL A 80 -10.09 8.58 -5.59
C VAL A 80 -9.92 8.08 -7.02
N GLU A 81 -10.16 8.96 -7.99
CA GLU A 81 -10.08 8.64 -9.42
C GLU A 81 -8.68 8.81 -9.99
N THR A 82 -7.89 9.75 -9.45
CA THR A 82 -6.56 10.09 -9.97
C THR A 82 -5.56 10.27 -8.85
N ILE A 83 -4.37 9.70 -9.02
CA ILE A 83 -3.22 9.92 -8.13
C ILE A 83 -2.07 10.53 -8.92
N ALA A 84 -1.45 11.58 -8.37
CA ALA A 84 -0.25 12.17 -8.95
C ALA A 84 1.00 11.54 -8.34
N LEU A 85 1.87 10.95 -9.16
CA LEU A 85 3.13 10.36 -8.70
C LEU A 85 4.23 11.41 -8.45
N THR A 86 4.00 12.66 -8.83
CA THR A 86 4.94 13.78 -8.67
C THR A 86 4.21 14.95 -8.04
N LYS A 87 4.84 15.64 -7.08
CA LYS A 87 4.41 17.00 -6.72
C LYS A 87 4.82 17.92 -7.87
N ARG A 88 3.87 18.68 -8.40
CA ARG A 88 4.17 19.85 -9.24
C ARG A 88 4.47 21.04 -8.35
#